data_AF-A0AAV9Z2E8-F1
#
_entry.id   AF-A0AAV9Z2E8-F1
#
_cell.length_a   1.000
_cell.length_b   1.000
_cell.length_c   1.000
_cell.angle_alpha   90.00
_cell.angle_beta   90.00
_cell.angle_gamma   90.00
#
_symmetry.space_group_name_H-M   'P 1'
#
loop_
_entity.id
_entity.type
_entity.pdbx_description
1 polymer ?
#
loop_
_entity_poly.entity_id
_entity_poly.type
_entity_poly.pdbx_seq_one_letter_code
_entity_poly.pdbx_strand_id
1 'polypeptide(L)'
;LDTPAKPTAALKELCERWRDSGLFSDMIGPKKWRAEMYAVYKDPFGVHDYPSAGQDGDNLNFAFEMERSACALFGVVTYRVHLSTYQEEVSSTGKKSMKLWIPTRASTKSKWPGCLDNTVAG
;
A
#
# COMPACT_ATOMS: atom_id res chain seq x y z
N LEU A 1 -14.83 -22.17 2.27
CA LEU A 1 -14.13 -20.88 2.05
C LEU A 1 -14.94 -19.81 2.77
N ASP A 2 -15.09 -19.96 4.08
CA ASP A 2 -16.30 -19.44 4.77
C ASP A 2 -16.00 -18.20 5.62
N THR A 3 -14.72 -17.79 5.66
CA THR A 3 -14.25 -16.57 6.31
C THR A 3 -13.04 -15.99 5.56
N PRO A 4 -12.83 -14.67 5.57
CA PRO A 4 -11.64 -14.00 5.04
C PRO A 4 -10.30 -14.52 5.58
N ALA A 5 -10.27 -15.05 6.81
CA ALA A 5 -9.06 -15.55 7.44
C ALA A 5 -8.44 -16.76 6.71
N LYS A 6 -9.27 -17.64 6.13
CA LYS A 6 -8.81 -18.83 5.41
C LYS A 6 -7.99 -18.49 4.15
N PRO A 7 -8.48 -17.66 3.20
CA PRO A 7 -7.68 -17.23 2.06
C PRO A 7 -6.45 -16.41 2.47
N THR A 8 -6.54 -15.54 3.50
CA THR A 8 -5.36 -14.83 4.02
C THR A 8 -4.26 -15.81 4.43
N ALA A 9 -4.58 -16.83 5.23
CA ALA A 9 -3.60 -17.81 5.68
C ALA A 9 -3.02 -18.64 4.53
N ALA A 10 -3.87 -19.08 3.59
CA ALA A 10 -3.44 -19.86 2.43
C ALA A 10 -2.52 -19.05 1.49
N LEU A 11 -2.87 -17.80 1.20
CA LEU A 11 -2.07 -16.93 0.34
C LEU A 11 -0.76 -16.51 1.01
N LYS A 12 -0.78 -16.28 2.33
CA LYS A 12 0.44 -16.01 3.10
C LYS A 12 1.42 -17.18 2.98
N GLU A 13 0.98 -18.39 3.29
CA GLU A 13 1.84 -19.58 3.24
C GLU A 13 2.35 -19.84 1.80
N LEU A 14 1.48 -19.70 0.79
CA LEU A 14 1.87 -19.83 -0.60
C LEU A 14 2.95 -18.81 -1.01
N CYS A 15 2.76 -17.54 -0.67
CA CYS A 15 3.70 -16.47 -1.01
C CYS A 15 5.04 -16.62 -0.26
N GLU A 16 5.02 -17.06 0.99
CA GLU A 16 6.23 -17.37 1.76
C GLU A 16 7.00 -18.52 1.11
N ARG A 17 6.30 -19.57 0.67
CA ARG A 17 6.93 -20.69 -0.05
C ARG A 17 7.56 -20.24 -1.36
N TRP A 18 6.87 -19.42 -2.15
CA TRP A 18 7.41 -18.87 -3.40
C TRP A 18 8.60 -17.93 -3.19
N ARG A 19 8.61 -17.15 -2.10
CA ARG A 19 9.76 -16.34 -1.68
C ARG A 19 10.96 -17.23 -1.38
N ASP A 20 10.76 -18.27 -0.58
CA ASP A 20 11.84 -19.12 -0.08
C ASP A 20 12.39 -20.07 -1.17
N SER A 21 11.52 -20.50 -2.10
CA SER A 21 11.93 -21.27 -3.27
C SER A 21 12.52 -20.42 -4.40
N GLY A 22 12.46 -19.08 -4.29
CA GLY A 22 12.97 -18.16 -5.30
C GLY A 22 12.17 -18.10 -6.60
N LEU A 23 10.93 -18.61 -6.64
CA LEU A 23 10.12 -18.69 -7.87
C LEU A 23 9.89 -17.32 -8.52
N PHE A 24 9.77 -16.28 -7.70
CA PHE A 24 9.54 -14.90 -8.11
C PHE A 24 10.52 -13.93 -7.39
N SER A 25 11.81 -14.26 -7.37
CA SER A 25 12.84 -13.53 -6.61
C SER A 25 12.87 -12.01 -6.88
N ASP A 26 12.56 -11.60 -8.11
CA ASP A 26 12.59 -10.19 -8.52
C ASP A 26 11.42 -9.37 -7.97
N MET A 27 10.31 -10.02 -7.62
CA MET A 27 9.10 -9.37 -7.12
C MET A 27 8.88 -9.59 -5.62
N ILE A 28 8.96 -10.83 -5.16
CA ILE A 28 8.66 -11.22 -3.76
C ILE A 28 9.83 -11.93 -3.09
N GLY A 29 11.05 -11.83 -3.63
CA GLY A 29 12.24 -12.36 -2.96
C GLY A 29 12.55 -11.66 -1.63
N PRO A 30 13.47 -12.20 -0.81
CA PRO A 30 13.75 -11.68 0.53
C PRO A 30 14.11 -10.18 0.59
N LYS A 31 14.78 -9.64 -0.44
CA LYS A 31 15.12 -8.20 -0.52
C LYS A 31 13.94 -7.29 -0.88
N LYS A 32 12.84 -7.87 -1.36
CA LYS A 32 11.63 -7.15 -1.81
C LYS A 32 10.47 -7.30 -0.84
N TRP A 33 10.46 -8.38 -0.06
CA TRP A 33 9.50 -8.67 0.98
C TRP A 33 9.39 -7.52 1.97
N ARG A 34 8.16 -7.17 2.37
CA ARG A 34 7.87 -6.02 3.23
C ARG A 34 7.36 -6.41 4.60
N ALA A 35 6.87 -7.63 4.76
CA ALA A 35 6.20 -8.07 5.97
C ALA A 35 5.04 -7.11 6.31
N GLU A 36 4.27 -6.77 5.28
CA GLU A 36 3.19 -5.80 5.33
C GLU A 36 2.00 -6.37 4.55
N MET A 37 0.92 -6.66 5.26
CA MET A 37 -0.30 -7.22 4.69
C MET A 37 -1.20 -6.09 4.20
N TYR A 38 -1.61 -6.15 2.94
CA TYR A 38 -2.58 -5.26 2.34
C TYR A 38 -3.94 -5.92 2.32
N ALA A 39 -4.97 -5.14 2.68
CA ALA A 39 -6.36 -5.53 2.50
C ALA A 39 -6.71 -5.60 1.01
N VAL A 40 -7.41 -6.67 0.64
CA VAL A 40 -8.01 -6.87 -0.68
C VAL A 40 -9.53 -6.85 -0.52
N TYR A 41 -10.22 -6.15 -1.40
CA TYR A 41 -11.67 -5.97 -1.37
C TYR A 41 -12.34 -6.69 -2.56
N LYS A 42 -13.58 -7.14 -2.38
CA LYS A 42 -14.40 -7.83 -3.38
C LYS A 42 -14.72 -6.88 -4.55
N ASP A 43 -15.23 -5.70 -4.23
CA ASP A 43 -15.33 -4.56 -5.13
C ASP A 43 -14.19 -3.58 -4.81
N PRO A 44 -13.20 -3.41 -5.72
CA PRO A 44 -12.06 -2.56 -5.46
C PRO A 44 -12.38 -1.06 -5.40
N PHE A 45 -13.58 -0.65 -5.84
CA PHE A 45 -14.07 0.72 -5.77
C PHE A 45 -15.22 0.89 -4.77
N GLY A 46 -15.56 -0.18 -4.05
CA GLY A 46 -16.57 -0.19 -3.01
C GLY A 46 -16.08 0.39 -1.68
N VAL A 47 -16.85 0.15 -0.62
CA VAL A 47 -16.51 0.59 0.74
C VAL A 47 -15.25 -0.14 1.22
N HIS A 48 -14.31 0.59 1.82
CA HIS A 48 -13.11 0.00 2.44
C HIS A 48 -13.35 -0.31 3.92
N ASP A 49 -14.14 -1.34 4.19
CA ASP A 49 -14.60 -1.76 5.51
C ASP A 49 -13.72 -2.87 6.12
N TYR A 50 -12.45 -2.55 6.36
CA TYR A 50 -11.52 -3.48 7.01
C TYR A 50 -12.09 -3.96 8.36
N PRO A 51 -12.10 -5.29 8.64
CA PRO A 51 -12.72 -5.83 9.83
C PRO A 51 -12.06 -5.33 11.11
N SER A 52 -12.87 -4.83 12.05
CA SER A 52 -12.40 -4.60 13.42
C SER A 52 -12.26 -5.94 14.15
N ALA A 53 -11.42 -6.01 15.19
CA ALA A 53 -11.22 -7.24 15.96
C ALA A 53 -12.57 -7.83 16.43
N GLY A 54 -12.87 -9.06 16.01
CA GLY A 54 -14.13 -9.74 16.33
C GLY A 54 -15.28 -9.56 15.33
N GLN A 55 -15.09 -8.80 14.24
CA GLN A 55 -16.02 -8.74 13.10
C GLN A 55 -15.59 -9.71 11.99
N ASP A 56 -15.92 -10.98 12.15
CA ASP A 56 -15.86 -11.95 11.04
C ASP A 56 -17.25 -12.07 10.43
N GLY A 57 -17.52 -11.25 9.40
CA GLY A 57 -18.80 -11.28 8.68
C GLY A 57 -18.60 -11.21 7.17
N ASP A 58 -19.25 -12.11 6.43
CA ASP A 58 -19.24 -12.12 4.96
C ASP A 58 -19.95 -10.90 4.34
N ASN A 59 -20.58 -10.06 5.16
CA ASN A 59 -21.26 -8.84 4.74
C ASN A 59 -20.31 -7.69 4.43
N LEU A 60 -19.02 -7.81 4.77
CA LEU A 60 -18.02 -6.79 4.44
C LEU A 60 -17.59 -6.91 2.97
N ASN A 61 -17.20 -5.77 2.41
CA ASN A 61 -16.51 -5.73 1.12
C ASN A 61 -15.07 -6.28 1.24
N PHE A 62 -14.48 -6.25 2.43
CA PHE A 62 -13.22 -6.92 2.72
C PHE A 62 -13.25 -8.40 2.31
N ALA A 63 -12.25 -8.83 1.54
CA ALA A 63 -12.14 -10.21 1.04
C ALA A 63 -11.10 -11.01 1.83
N PHE A 64 -9.87 -10.50 1.93
CA PHE A 64 -8.73 -11.12 2.62
C PHE A 64 -7.55 -10.15 2.66
N GLU A 65 -6.42 -10.58 3.23
CA GLU A 65 -5.15 -9.86 3.18
C GLU A 65 -4.07 -10.59 2.38
N MET A 66 -3.16 -9.83 1.78
CA MET A 66 -2.03 -10.36 1.01
C MET A 66 -0.76 -9.53 1.23
N GLU A 67 0.41 -10.16 1.22
CA GLU A 67 1.69 -9.44 1.31
C GLU A 67 1.81 -8.36 0.21
N ARG A 68 2.19 -7.15 0.59
CA ARG A 68 2.29 -5.97 -0.28
C ARG A 68 3.10 -6.22 -1.55
N SER A 69 4.23 -6.93 -1.45
CA SER A 69 5.05 -7.22 -2.64
C SER A 69 4.39 -8.23 -3.57
N ALA A 70 3.53 -9.10 -3.06
CA ALA A 70 2.84 -10.13 -3.83
C ALA A 70 1.62 -9.60 -4.58
N CYS A 71 1.00 -8.49 -4.13
CA CYS A 71 -0.19 -7.92 -4.78
C CYS A 71 -0.03 -7.73 -6.31
N ALA A 72 1.17 -7.33 -6.76
CA ALA A 72 1.46 -7.14 -8.19
C ALA A 72 1.41 -8.45 -9.00
N LEU A 73 1.72 -9.60 -8.39
CA LEU A 73 1.66 -10.91 -9.05
C LEU A 73 0.23 -11.34 -9.33
N PHE A 74 -0.70 -10.95 -8.46
CA PHE A 74 -2.11 -11.33 -8.56
C PHE A 74 -2.98 -10.26 -9.26
N GLY A 75 -2.38 -9.13 -9.65
CA GLY A 75 -3.11 -8.03 -10.30
C GLY A 75 -4.19 -7.40 -9.40
N VAL A 76 -4.07 -7.54 -8.07
CA VAL A 76 -5.04 -6.94 -7.13
C VAL A 76 -4.79 -5.45 -6.98
N VAL A 77 -5.88 -4.70 -6.79
CA VAL A 77 -5.81 -3.25 -6.56
C VAL A 77 -5.18 -2.97 -5.21
N THR A 78 -4.22 -2.06 -5.18
CA THR A 78 -3.60 -1.58 -3.94
C THR A 78 -3.89 -0.11 -3.74
N TYR A 79 -4.12 0.28 -2.49
CA TYR A 79 -4.49 1.64 -2.12
C TYR A 79 -3.31 2.35 -1.48
N ARG A 80 -3.23 3.66 -1.68
CA ARG A 80 -2.17 4.54 -1.16
C ARG A 80 -2.76 5.85 -0.70
N VAL A 81 -2.10 6.47 0.28
CA VAL A 81 -2.45 7.81 0.75
C VAL A 81 -1.31 8.76 0.41
N HIS A 82 -1.67 9.89 -0.18
CA HIS A 82 -0.75 10.95 -0.56
C HIS A 82 -1.19 12.26 0.10
N LEU A 83 -0.27 12.90 0.81
CA LEU A 83 -0.46 14.20 1.45
C LEU A 83 0.41 15.24 0.74
N SER A 84 -0.23 16.32 0.29
CA SER A 84 0.45 17.51 -0.20
C SER A 84 0.25 18.63 0.80
N THR A 85 1.36 19.20 1.28
CA THR A 85 1.32 20.35 2.19
C THR A 85 1.81 21.61 1.48
N TYR A 86 1.25 22.75 1.87
CA TYR A 86 1.58 24.04 1.29
C TYR A 86 1.63 25.11 2.38
N GLN A 87 2.30 26.22 2.06
CA GLN A 87 2.36 27.42 2.88
C GLN A 87 1.89 28.61 2.07
N GLU A 88 0.98 29.40 2.64
CA GLU A 88 0.57 30.68 2.07
C GLU A 88 1.42 31.81 2.60
N GLU A 89 1.76 32.75 1.73
CA GLU A 89 2.46 33.98 2.07
C GLU A 89 1.70 35.17 1.48
N VAL A 90 1.44 36.17 2.30
CA VAL A 90 0.87 37.45 1.86
C VAL A 90 1.95 38.51 2.00
N SER A 91 2.34 39.09 0.85
CA SER A 91 3.32 40.18 0.83
C SER A 91 2.77 41.46 1.44
N SER A 92 3.65 42.42 1.74
CA SER A 92 3.28 43.76 2.23
C SER A 92 2.38 44.55 1.27
N THR A 93 2.35 44.19 -0.02
CA THR A 93 1.46 44.78 -1.03
C THR A 93 0.12 44.05 -1.15
N GLY A 94 -0.16 43.06 -0.29
CA GLY A 94 -1.38 42.26 -0.31
C GLY A 94 -1.38 41.13 -1.36
N LYS A 95 -0.31 40.97 -2.15
CA LYS A 95 -0.19 39.85 -3.10
C LYS A 95 -0.04 38.54 -2.33
N LYS A 96 -0.95 37.60 -2.59
CA LYS A 96 -0.90 36.22 -2.08
C LYS A 96 0.00 35.34 -2.96
N SER A 97 0.75 34.46 -2.34
CA SER A 97 1.53 33.41 -3.00
C SER A 97 1.46 32.11 -2.19
N MET A 98 1.72 30.99 -2.85
CA MET A 98 1.67 29.65 -2.26
C MET A 98 2.96 28.90 -2.60
N LYS A 99 3.54 28.25 -1.59
CA LYS A 99 4.70 27.36 -1.74
C LYS A 99 4.28 25.94 -1.39
N LEU A 100 4.69 24.96 -2.19
CA LEU A 100 4.45 23.54 -1.94
C LEU A 100 5.69 22.89 -1.32
N TRP A 101 5.50 22.02 -0.34
CA TRP A 101 6.59 21.21 0.20
C TRP A 101 6.82 19.97 -0.66
N ILE A 102 7.84 20.03 -1.51
CA ILE A 102 8.22 18.95 -2.42
C ILE A 102 9.53 18.30 -1.94
N PRO A 103 9.48 17.14 -1.27
CA PRO A 103 10.68 16.43 -0.86
C PRO A 103 11.35 15.72 -2.04
N THR A 104 12.66 15.50 -1.91
CA THR A 104 13.41 14.56 -2.75
C THR A 104 13.56 13.24 -2.02
N ARG A 105 13.24 12.13 -2.69
CA ARG A 105 13.32 10.79 -2.11
C ARG A 105 14.76 10.42 -1.80
N ALA A 106 15.00 9.80 -0.65
CA ALA A 106 16.31 9.31 -0.27
C ALA A 106 16.88 8.33 -1.34
N SER A 107 18.18 8.41 -1.58
CA SER A 107 18.89 7.54 -2.55
C SER A 107 18.80 6.06 -2.20
N THR A 108 18.55 5.72 -0.93
CA THR A 108 18.40 4.36 -0.43
C THR A 108 17.00 3.76 -0.67
N LYS A 109 16.03 4.54 -1.17
CA LYS A 109 14.69 4.01 -1.46
C LYS A 109 14.76 2.99 -2.60
N SER A 110 14.11 1.84 -2.41
CA SER A 110 14.07 0.77 -3.40
C SER A 110 13.33 1.11 -4.70
N LYS A 111 12.52 2.17 -4.70
CA LYS A 111 11.76 2.66 -5.87
C LYS A 111 11.99 4.16 -6.00
N TRP A 112 12.29 4.61 -7.21
CA TRP A 112 12.45 6.04 -7.56
C TRP A 112 13.39 6.81 -6.61
N PRO A 113 14.64 6.33 -6.39
CA PRO A 113 15.60 7.06 -5.55
C PRO A 113 15.96 8.41 -6.19
N GLY A 114 16.01 9.48 -5.40
CA GLY A 114 16.37 10.82 -5.88
C GLY A 114 15.29 11.56 -6.67
N CYS A 115 14.12 10.96 -6.89
CA CYS A 115 12.99 11.64 -7.55
C CYS A 115 12.26 12.57 -6.56
N LEU A 116 11.57 13.58 -7.10
CA LEU A 116 10.62 14.40 -6.33
C LEU A 116 9.37 13.58 -5.99
N ASP A 117 8.70 13.91 -4.87
CA ASP A 117 7.51 13.20 -4.40
C ASP A 117 6.48 14.16 -3.76
N ASN A 118 5.32 13.65 -3.35
CA ASN A 118 4.42 14.35 -2.43
C ASN A 118 5.09 14.56 -1.07
N THR A 119 4.59 15.51 -0.26
CA THR A 119 5.13 15.77 1.09
C THR A 119 5.20 14.49 1.92
N VAL A 120 4.13 13.70 1.93
CA VAL A 120 4.10 12.34 2.49
C VAL A 120 3.35 11.43 1.52
N ALA A 121 3.87 10.22 1.29
CA ALA A 121 3.22 9.19 0.48
C ALA A 121 3.49 7.80 1.07
N GLY A 122 2.45 6.97 1.13
CA GLY A 122 2.47 5.64 1.76
C GLY A 122 1.56 4.64 1.08
#